data_AF-M3K0K6-F1
#
_entry.id   AF-M3K0K6-F1
#
_cell.length_a   1.000
_cell.length_b   1.000
_cell.length_c   1.000
_cell.angle_alpha   90.00
_cell.angle_beta   90.00
_cell.angle_gamma   90.00
#
_symmetry.space_group_name_H-M   'P 1'
#
loop_
_entity.id
_entity.type
_entity.pdbx_description
1 polymer ?
#
loop_
_entity_poly.entity_id
_entity_poly.type
_entity_poly.pdbx_seq_one_letter_code
_entity_poly.pdbx_strand_id
1 'polypeptide(L)'
;FLCGDLNIEPGSEPYKTLEKYFTNSVDIASPFTRFGHTKSTVTGFEGEVLMEGGQNIDYIFAPKYARSIDDVTEECNESTKLSLQLYQFGMLHSKYNGRYISDHRPLVADYVVKKSSCV
;
A
#
# COMPACT_ATOMS: atom_id res chain seq x y z
N PHE A 1 -4.17 -7.67 -7.85
CA PHE A 1 -3.82 -6.36 -7.30
C PHE A 1 -4.76 -5.32 -7.88
N LEU A 2 -5.08 -4.28 -7.11
CA LEU A 2 -5.78 -3.08 -7.57
C LEU A 2 -4.95 -1.88 -7.11
N CYS A 3 -4.47 -1.08 -8.04
CA CYS A 3 -3.52 0.00 -7.76
C CYS A 3 -3.93 1.28 -8.48
N GLY A 4 -3.62 2.42 -7.87
CA GLY A 4 -3.76 3.73 -8.51
C GLY A 4 -4.27 4.80 -7.55
N ASP A 5 -4.43 5.99 -8.10
CA ASP A 5 -5.22 7.06 -7.50
C ASP A 5 -6.71 6.70 -7.61
N LEU A 6 -7.32 6.38 -6.47
CA LEU A 6 -8.73 6.02 -6.40
C LEU A 6 -9.62 7.21 -6.00
N ASN A 7 -9.05 8.38 -5.67
CA ASN A 7 -9.76 9.56 -5.20
C ASN A 7 -10.74 9.28 -4.02
N ILE A 8 -10.36 8.35 -3.14
CA ILE A 8 -11.15 7.99 -1.95
C ILE A 8 -10.28 8.08 -0.71
N GLU A 9 -10.79 8.70 0.36
CA GLU A 9 -10.07 8.76 1.64
C GLU A 9 -10.28 7.48 2.46
N PRO A 10 -9.33 7.12 3.33
CA PRO A 10 -9.50 6.03 4.29
C PRO A 10 -10.75 6.25 5.14
N GLY A 11 -11.51 5.18 5.37
CA GLY A 11 -12.75 5.22 6.17
C GLY A 11 -14.02 5.66 5.41
N SER A 12 -13.90 6.10 4.15
CA SER A 12 -15.05 6.28 3.26
C SER A 12 -15.75 4.94 2.94
N GLU A 13 -17.02 4.97 2.53
CA GLU A 13 -17.76 3.75 2.15
C GLU A 13 -17.12 2.97 0.98
N PRO A 14 -16.64 3.62 -0.10
CA PRO A 14 -15.90 2.92 -1.15
C PRO A 14 -14.65 2.21 -0.62
N TYR A 15 -13.88 2.87 0.26
CA TYR A 15 -12.68 2.27 0.87
C TYR A 15 -13.04 1.01 1.67
N LYS A 16 -14.02 1.13 2.58
CA LYS A 16 -14.52 0.00 3.38
C LYS A 16 -15.06 -1.15 2.53
N THR A 17 -15.62 -0.83 1.35
CA THR A 17 -16.08 -1.85 0.41
C THR A 17 -14.92 -2.61 -0.21
N LEU A 18 -13.84 -1.93 -0.59
CA LEU A 18 -12.62 -2.58 -1.10
C LEU A 18 -11.97 -3.48 -0.03
N GLU A 19 -11.92 -3.03 1.22
CA GLU A 19 -11.35 -3.80 2.33
C GLU A 19 -12.05 -5.14 2.60
N LYS A 20 -13.29 -5.34 2.12
CA LYS A 20 -13.97 -6.64 2.22
C LYS A 20 -13.30 -7.71 1.34
N TYR A 21 -12.69 -7.30 0.23
CA TYR A 21 -12.15 -8.21 -0.81
C TYR A 21 -10.64 -8.13 -0.95
N PHE A 22 -10.05 -7.04 -0.47
CA PHE A 22 -8.63 -6.76 -0.58
C PHE A 22 -8.05 -6.36 0.78
N THR A 23 -6.73 -6.36 0.85
CA THR A 23 -5.98 -5.74 1.95
C THR A 23 -5.12 -4.62 1.39
N ASN A 24 -5.09 -3.48 2.07
CA ASN A 24 -4.23 -2.38 1.68
C ASN A 24 -2.79 -2.71 2.10
N SER A 25 -1.83 -2.58 1.18
CA SER A 25 -0.43 -2.95 1.42
C SER A 25 0.17 -2.19 2.61
N VAL A 26 -0.24 -0.94 2.83
CA VAL A 26 0.28 -0.12 3.94
C VAL A 26 -0.19 -0.62 5.31
N ASP A 27 -1.35 -1.26 5.37
CA ASP A 27 -1.96 -1.72 6.64
C ASP A 27 -1.36 -3.03 7.13
N ILE A 28 -0.79 -3.82 6.22
CA ILE A 28 -0.08 -5.06 6.55
C ILE A 28 1.44 -4.87 6.63
N ALA A 29 1.96 -3.68 6.32
CA ALA A 29 3.38 -3.36 6.49
C ALA A 29 3.70 -3.13 7.97
N SER A 30 4.75 -3.78 8.47
CA SER A 30 5.27 -3.54 9.81
C SER A 30 6.14 -2.27 9.84
N PRO A 31 6.44 -1.71 11.03
CA PRO A 31 7.41 -0.63 11.15
C PRO A 31 8.81 -0.94 10.58
N PHE A 32 9.18 -2.22 10.48
CA PHE A 32 10.48 -2.66 9.97
C PHE A 32 10.49 -2.92 8.46
N THR A 33 9.30 -3.05 7.85
CA THR A 33 9.10 -3.29 6.42
C THR A 33 8.52 -2.06 5.70
N ARG A 34 8.48 -0.91 6.39
CA ARG A 34 7.95 0.35 5.85
C ARG A 34 9.07 1.38 5.64
N PHE A 35 9.05 2.04 4.48
CA PHE A 35 10.02 3.08 4.11
C PHE A 35 9.33 4.38 3.65
N GLY A 36 9.98 5.51 3.90
CA GLY A 36 9.54 6.82 3.41
C GLY A 36 8.40 7.44 4.23
N HIS A 37 7.50 8.15 3.55
CA HIS A 37 6.42 8.90 4.20
C HIS A 37 5.35 7.97 4.79
N THR A 38 4.74 8.41 5.88
CA THR A 38 3.68 7.63 6.54
C THR A 38 2.28 8.21 6.34
N LYS A 39 2.21 9.43 5.79
CA LYS A 39 0.98 10.17 5.55
C LYS A 39 1.07 10.98 4.25
N SER A 40 -0.10 11.13 3.64
CA SER A 40 -0.38 11.91 2.44
C SER A 40 0.33 11.38 1.21
N THR A 41 -0.42 10.79 0.30
CA THR A 41 0.08 10.47 -1.03
C THR A 41 0.09 11.71 -1.90
N VAL A 42 -0.80 12.68 -1.66
CA VAL A 42 -0.83 13.96 -2.38
C VAL A 42 0.06 15.00 -1.69
N THR A 43 0.71 15.82 -2.50
CA THR A 43 1.65 16.89 -2.12
C THR A 43 1.26 18.24 -2.68
N GLY A 44 0.61 18.29 -3.85
CA GLY A 44 0.29 19.53 -4.56
C GLY A 44 1.45 20.13 -5.38
N PHE A 45 2.53 19.40 -5.67
CA PHE A 45 3.76 19.89 -6.32
C PHE A 45 4.67 20.75 -5.43
N GLU A 46 4.11 21.67 -4.64
CA GLU A 46 4.88 22.56 -3.76
C GLU A 46 4.67 22.28 -2.26
N GLY A 47 3.70 21.45 -1.90
CA GLY A 47 3.44 21.03 -0.52
C GLY A 47 2.17 21.64 0.09
N GLU A 48 1.38 22.39 -0.69
CA GLU A 48 0.14 23.03 -0.27
C GLU A 48 -0.86 22.05 0.36
N VAL A 49 -1.07 20.89 -0.26
CA VAL A 49 -2.00 19.86 0.25
C VAL A 49 -1.54 19.31 1.60
N LEU A 50 -0.23 19.31 1.86
CA LEU A 50 0.33 18.87 3.14
C LEU A 50 0.00 19.86 4.27
N MET A 51 -0.10 21.16 3.96
CA MET A 51 -0.45 22.19 4.94
C MET A 51 -1.93 22.11 5.36
N GLU A 52 -2.79 21.56 4.50
CA GLU A 52 -4.23 21.40 4.74
C GLU A 52 -4.60 20.06 5.41
N GLY A 53 -3.60 19.28 5.83
CA GLY A 53 -3.81 18.00 6.53
C GLY A 53 -3.48 16.76 5.69
N GLY A 54 -3.20 16.93 4.40
CA GLY A 54 -2.85 15.86 3.48
C GLY A 54 -4.03 15.02 3.00
N GLN A 55 -3.79 14.21 1.97
CA GLN A 55 -4.77 13.29 1.38
C GLN A 55 -4.12 11.95 1.10
N ASN A 56 -4.80 10.85 1.44
CA ASN A 56 -4.34 9.50 1.15
C ASN A 56 -5.33 8.88 0.16
N ILE A 57 -5.08 9.03 -1.13
CA ILE A 57 -6.00 8.59 -2.18
C ILE A 57 -5.36 7.62 -3.18
N ASP A 58 -4.04 7.44 -3.09
CA ASP A 58 -3.32 6.43 -3.86
C ASP A 58 -3.17 5.15 -3.05
N TYR A 59 -3.39 4.01 -3.68
CA TYR A 59 -3.39 2.72 -3.01
C TYR A 59 -2.69 1.63 -3.82
N ILE A 60 -2.17 0.65 -3.08
CA ILE A 60 -1.82 -0.67 -3.60
C ILE A 60 -2.62 -1.68 -2.78
N PHE A 61 -3.70 -2.20 -3.36
CA PHE A 61 -4.50 -3.26 -2.75
C PHE A 61 -4.03 -4.63 -3.27
N ALA A 62 -3.71 -5.51 -2.32
CA ALA A 62 -3.38 -6.90 -2.56
C ALA A 62 -4.58 -7.81 -2.28
N PRO A 63 -4.62 -9.04 -2.83
CA PRO A 63 -5.62 -10.04 -2.46
C PRO A 63 -5.76 -10.19 -0.93
N LYS A 64 -6.98 -10.46 -0.44
CA LYS A 64 -7.25 -10.49 1.02
C LYS A 64 -6.36 -11.45 1.83
N TYR A 65 -5.87 -12.52 1.21
CA TYR A 65 -4.99 -13.50 1.86
C TYR A 65 -3.52 -13.04 1.92
N ALA A 66 -3.17 -11.88 1.36
CA ALA A 66 -1.81 -11.34 1.48
C ALA A 66 -1.50 -10.99 2.94
N ARG A 67 -0.28 -11.29 3.37
CA ARG A 67 0.19 -11.12 4.75
C ARG A 67 1.52 -10.40 4.80
N SER A 68 1.93 -9.91 5.96
CA SER A 68 3.29 -9.39 6.15
C SER A 68 4.31 -10.53 5.98
N ILE A 69 5.54 -10.22 5.57
CA ILE A 69 6.65 -11.20 5.69
C ILE A 69 6.99 -11.51 7.15
N ASP A 70 6.64 -10.61 8.08
CA ASP A 70 6.83 -10.79 9.51
C ASP A 70 5.72 -11.66 10.16
N ASP A 71 4.65 -11.98 9.41
CA ASP A 71 3.59 -12.84 9.93
C ASP A 71 4.07 -14.29 10.00
N VAL A 72 3.98 -14.87 11.20
CA VAL A 72 4.42 -16.25 11.48
C VAL A 72 3.48 -17.29 10.84
N THR A 73 2.24 -16.89 10.55
CA THR A 73 1.24 -17.73 9.90
C THR A 73 1.33 -17.60 8.38
N GLU A 74 1.82 -18.65 7.71
CA GLU A 74 1.68 -18.74 6.25
C GLU A 74 0.23 -19.07 5.89
N GLU A 75 -0.53 -18.06 5.48
CA GLU A 75 -1.77 -18.27 4.75
C GLU A 75 -1.50 -18.34 3.24
N CYS A 76 -2.24 -19.18 2.54
CA CYS A 76 -2.20 -19.22 1.09
C CYS A 76 -3.60 -19.29 0.48
N ASN A 77 -3.67 -18.99 -0.80
CA ASN A 77 -4.88 -19.20 -1.55
C ASN A 77 -5.04 -20.70 -1.87
N GLU A 78 -6.08 -21.33 -1.33
CA GLU A 78 -6.35 -22.76 -1.50
C GLU A 78 -6.47 -23.22 -2.96
N SER A 79 -7.02 -22.35 -3.83
CA SER A 79 -7.22 -22.69 -5.24
C SER A 79 -5.92 -22.68 -6.04
N THR A 80 -4.98 -21.79 -5.70
CA THR A 80 -3.72 -21.64 -6.43
C THR A 80 -2.53 -22.28 -5.70
N LYS A 81 -2.69 -22.62 -4.42
CA LYS A 81 -1.62 -23.06 -3.52
C LYS A 81 -0.45 -22.08 -3.52
N LEU A 82 -0.76 -20.78 -3.55
CA LEU A 82 0.22 -19.68 -3.53
C LEU A 82 0.06 -18.85 -2.26
N SER A 83 1.16 -18.64 -1.53
CA SER A 83 1.24 -17.62 -0.50
C SER A 83 1.78 -16.32 -1.10
N LEU A 84 1.31 -15.20 -0.56
CA LEU A 84 1.68 -13.86 -1.00
C LEU A 84 2.05 -13.04 0.23
N GLN A 85 3.34 -12.72 0.37
CA GLN A 85 3.89 -12.02 1.52
C GLN A 85 4.42 -10.66 1.09
N LEU A 86 3.96 -9.59 1.74
CA LEU A 86 4.51 -8.26 1.57
C LEU A 86 5.91 -8.23 2.21
N TYR A 87 6.93 -8.04 1.38
CA TYR A 87 8.31 -7.91 1.81
C TYR A 87 8.58 -6.51 2.36
N GLN A 88 8.14 -5.49 1.63
CA GLN A 88 8.30 -4.09 2.03
C GLN A 88 7.31 -3.18 1.31
N PHE A 89 7.00 -2.06 1.94
CA PHE A 89 6.16 -0.99 1.40
C PHE A 89 6.87 0.36 1.52
N GLY A 90 6.79 1.19 0.48
CA GLY A 90 7.40 2.50 0.42
C GLY A 90 6.44 3.58 -0.10
N MET A 91 6.37 4.72 0.60
CA MET A 91 5.81 5.96 0.06
C MET A 91 6.96 6.94 -0.20
N LEU A 92 7.35 7.08 -1.46
CA LEU A 92 8.62 7.68 -1.83
C LEU A 92 8.60 9.21 -1.77
N HIS A 93 9.74 9.80 -1.39
CA HIS A 93 9.97 11.24 -1.50
C HIS A 93 10.68 11.55 -2.82
N SER A 94 9.91 11.97 -3.82
CA SER A 94 10.43 12.20 -5.17
C SER A 94 10.44 13.69 -5.49
N LYS A 95 11.59 14.34 -5.27
CA LYS A 95 11.84 15.73 -5.68
C LYS A 95 13.00 15.83 -6.68
N TYR A 96 12.87 16.74 -7.64
CA TYR A 96 13.94 17.15 -8.54
C TYR A 96 14.04 18.67 -8.56
N ASN A 97 15.24 19.21 -8.32
CA ASN A 97 15.48 20.66 -8.19
C ASN A 97 14.51 21.37 -7.23
N GLY A 98 14.25 20.77 -6.06
CA GLY A 98 13.40 21.34 -5.01
C GLY A 98 11.90 21.16 -5.18
N ARG A 99 11.44 20.72 -6.37
CA ARG A 99 10.01 20.50 -6.69
C ARG A 99 9.67 19.03 -6.65
N TYR A 100 8.46 18.68 -6.23
CA TYR A 100 7.99 17.31 -6.37
C TYR A 100 7.84 16.95 -7.86
N ILE A 101 8.19 15.72 -8.22
CA ILE A 101 8.16 15.25 -9.61
C ILE A 101 6.71 15.09 -10.12
N SER A 102 5.78 14.84 -9.20
CA SER A 102 4.33 14.88 -9.38
C SER A 102 3.72 15.48 -8.11
N ASP A 103 2.52 16.01 -8.21
CA ASP A 103 1.66 16.28 -7.06
C ASP A 103 1.35 15.04 -6.23
N HIS A 104 1.57 13.83 -6.71
CA HIS A 104 1.45 12.59 -5.96
C HIS A 104 2.82 11.94 -5.67
N ARG A 105 2.93 11.29 -4.52
CA ARG A 105 4.07 10.46 -4.11
C ARG A 105 3.90 9.06 -4.68
N PRO A 106 4.93 8.49 -5.33
CA PRO A 106 4.90 7.10 -5.74
C PRO A 106 4.74 6.17 -4.53
N LEU A 107 3.86 5.18 -4.68
CA LEU A 107 3.78 4.03 -3.80
C LEU A 107 4.48 2.82 -4.43
N VAL A 108 5.23 2.09 -3.62
CA VAL A 108 5.91 0.85 -4.01
C VAL A 108 5.59 -0.22 -2.98
N ALA A 109 5.31 -1.43 -3.44
CA ALA A 109 5.10 -2.59 -2.59
C ALA A 109 5.74 -3.81 -3.25
N ASP A 110 6.68 -4.43 -2.55
CA ASP A 110 7.36 -5.63 -3.03
C ASP A 110 6.75 -6.85 -2.37
N TYR A 111 6.42 -7.84 -3.19
CA TYR A 111 5.80 -9.08 -2.73
C TYR A 111 6.67 -10.28 -3.06
N VAL A 112 6.76 -11.20 -2.10
CA VAL A 112 7.29 -12.55 -2.30
C VAL A 112 6.12 -13.49 -2.57
N VAL A 113 6.20 -14.20 -3.69
CA VAL A 113 5.25 -15.27 -4.05
C VAL A 113 5.94 -16.60 -3.82
N LYS A 114 5.31 -17.47 -3.03
CA LYS A 114 5.80 -18.85 -2.84
C LYS A 114 4.70 -19.83 -3.18
N LYS A 115 5.10 -20.98 -3.72
CA LYS A 115 4.23 -22.15 -3.72
C LYS A 115 4.14 -22.64 -2.28
N SER A 116 2.92 -22.76 -1.76
CA SER A 116 2.67 -23.21 -0.40
C SER A 116 1.94 -24.55 -0.42
N SER A 117 2.25 -25.38 0.56
CA SER A 117 1.70 -26.74 0.71
C SER A 117 0.46 -26.75 1.60
N CYS A 118 -0.33 -25.67 1.64
CA CYS A 118 -1.44 -25.51 2.59
C CYS A 118 -2.30 -26.77 2.68
N VAL A 119 -2.43 -27.25 3.93
CA VAL A 119 -3.22 -28.40 4.37
C VAL A 119 -4.51 -27.89 4.99
#